data_AF-A0A933RZE9-F1
#
_entry.id   AF-A0A933RZE9-F1
#
_cell.length_a   1.000
_cell.length_b   1.000
_cell.length_c   1.000
_cell.angle_alpha   90.00
_cell.angle_beta   90.00
_cell.angle_gamma   90.00
#
_symmetry.space_group_name_H-M   'P 1'
#
loop_
_entity.id
_entity.type
_entity.pdbx_description
1 polymer ?
#
loop_
_entity_poly.entity_id
_entity_poly.type
_entity_poly.pdbx_seq_one_letter_code
_entity_poly.pdbx_strand_id
1 'polypeptide(L)'
;MEEIAPKAVAEAWNYARSSVSDAVEKHDRRGFRLLQWAPLRVELGSKPTELSLEHEARLRSRAHDSIPALQKFLAAREGQRLFDVRSEDDDLVVRRVERKPGSQSVDRYWDVDGALSGGWINRMFTFRERMKTSSFMTWSSDAADARAHNLELPPTAYGNTSIVARLEFNWLDSLQLGSQDVDRLSATGQGSSRHPLMIAMRALALQPPGKLEPAMEHTTFREKYSLRTISGPGGNEQELFQLNIDHMTVQSLRSGHFAQHRDVDIAPSVLVDSQILSRLTHIATTLSDRFGLEPALATKAWWGAAALGELPGQ
;
A
#
# COMPACT_ATOMS: atom_id res chain seq x y z
N MET A 1 17.63 10.29 -13.95
CA MET A 1 16.93 10.79 -12.75
C MET A 1 16.81 9.60 -11.81
N GLU A 2 17.34 9.72 -10.59
CA GLU A 2 17.33 8.63 -9.61
C GLU A 2 16.13 8.83 -8.68
N GLU A 3 15.36 7.77 -8.44
CA GLU A 3 14.24 7.80 -7.52
C GLU A 3 14.73 7.83 -6.07
N ILE A 4 14.15 8.68 -5.24
CA ILE A 4 14.59 8.86 -3.86
C ILE A 4 13.99 7.79 -2.98
N ALA A 5 14.81 7.09 -2.20
CA ALA A 5 14.35 6.16 -1.17
C ALA A 5 15.13 6.36 0.15
N PRO A 6 14.51 6.19 1.33
CA PRO A 6 15.24 6.10 2.59
C PRO A 6 16.25 4.95 2.54
N LYS A 7 17.36 5.10 3.27
CA LYS A 7 18.48 4.14 3.24
C LYS A 7 18.03 2.69 3.47
N ALA A 8 17.21 2.43 4.49
CA ALA A 8 16.71 1.08 4.80
C ALA A 8 15.89 0.47 3.65
N VAL A 9 15.07 1.29 2.99
CA VAL A 9 14.27 0.88 1.82
C VAL A 9 15.18 0.58 0.63
N ALA A 10 16.18 1.43 0.38
CA ALA A 10 17.16 1.23 -0.70
C ALA A 10 18.02 -0.03 -0.47
N GLU A 11 18.42 -0.30 0.76
CA GLU A 11 19.18 -1.51 1.14
C GLU A 11 18.35 -2.78 0.88
N ALA A 12 17.09 -2.80 1.31
CA ALA A 12 16.20 -3.93 1.06
C ALA A 12 15.89 -4.12 -0.44
N TRP A 13 15.72 -3.03 -1.19
CA TRP A 13 15.58 -3.08 -2.65
C TRP A 13 16.80 -3.70 -3.32
N ASN A 14 18.00 -3.22 -2.98
CA ASN A 14 19.26 -3.71 -3.55
C ASN A 14 19.51 -5.17 -3.19
N TYR A 15 19.15 -5.58 -1.97
CA TYR A 15 19.18 -6.99 -1.58
C TYR A 15 18.29 -7.83 -2.51
N ALA A 16 17.02 -7.45 -2.70
CA ALA A 16 16.10 -8.17 -3.58
C ALA A 16 16.62 -8.24 -5.02
N ARG A 17 17.07 -7.10 -5.57
CA ARG A 17 17.65 -7.00 -6.91
C ARG A 17 18.84 -7.94 -7.11
N SER A 18 19.74 -8.02 -6.13
CA SER A 18 20.91 -8.91 -6.19
C SER A 18 20.57 -10.39 -5.97
N SER A 19 19.47 -10.68 -5.27
CA SER A 19 19.09 -12.03 -4.85
C SER A 19 18.35 -12.81 -5.93
N VAL A 20 17.77 -12.12 -6.91
CA VAL A 20 17.00 -12.72 -8.00
C VAL A 20 17.68 -12.43 -9.33
N SER A 21 18.45 -13.40 -9.83
CA SER A 21 19.32 -13.23 -10.99
C SER A 21 18.59 -12.86 -12.29
N ASP A 22 17.31 -13.23 -12.41
CA ASP A 22 16.46 -12.95 -13.57
C ASP A 22 15.54 -11.73 -13.38
N ALA A 23 15.73 -10.96 -12.31
CA ALA A 23 14.90 -9.80 -12.05
C ALA A 23 15.17 -8.64 -13.02
N VAL A 24 14.10 -8.04 -13.51
CA VAL A 24 14.11 -6.92 -14.46
C VAL A 24 13.49 -5.71 -13.79
N GLU A 25 14.20 -4.59 -13.82
CA GLU A 25 13.65 -3.31 -13.36
C GLU A 25 12.77 -2.67 -14.44
N LYS A 26 11.61 -2.18 -14.04
CA LYS A 26 10.65 -1.47 -14.89
C LYS A 26 10.01 -0.31 -14.12
N HIS A 27 9.25 0.51 -14.83
CA HIS A 27 8.30 1.43 -14.22
C HIS A 27 6.90 1.06 -14.70
N ASP A 28 5.92 1.04 -13.79
CA ASP A 28 4.53 0.83 -14.20
C ASP A 28 3.86 2.13 -14.65
N ARG A 29 2.61 2.00 -15.09
CA ARG A 29 1.77 3.14 -15.50
C ARG A 29 1.45 4.12 -14.37
N ARG A 30 1.68 3.74 -13.10
CA ARG A 30 1.55 4.58 -11.91
C ARG A 30 2.89 5.23 -11.55
N GLY A 31 3.94 5.03 -12.35
CA GLY A 31 5.25 5.60 -12.12
C GLY A 31 6.06 4.91 -11.02
N PHE A 32 5.55 3.83 -10.41
CA PHE A 32 6.31 3.09 -9.41
C PHE A 32 7.46 2.35 -10.07
N ARG A 33 8.63 2.39 -9.42
CA ARG A 33 9.72 1.51 -9.77
C ARG A 33 9.42 0.09 -9.31
N LEU A 34 9.54 -0.82 -10.25
CA LEU A 34 9.24 -2.23 -10.08
C LEU A 34 10.49 -3.06 -10.31
N LEU A 35 10.65 -4.11 -9.52
CA LEU A 35 11.52 -5.23 -9.79
C LEU A 35 10.62 -6.43 -10.08
N GLN A 36 10.71 -7.00 -11.29
CA GLN A 36 9.87 -8.11 -11.72
C GLN A 36 10.70 -9.33 -12.07
N TRP A 37 10.27 -10.52 -11.66
CA TRP A 37 10.86 -11.80 -12.09
C TRP A 37 9.77 -12.80 -12.45
N ALA A 38 10.15 -13.96 -12.98
CA ALA A 38 9.17 -14.95 -13.41
C ALA A 38 8.23 -15.36 -12.23
N PRO A 39 6.99 -15.79 -12.54
CA PRO A 39 6.07 -16.30 -11.53
C PRO A 39 6.73 -17.41 -10.69
N LEU A 40 6.39 -17.48 -9.40
CA LEU A 40 6.85 -18.59 -8.54
C LEU A 40 6.31 -19.94 -9.02
N ARG A 41 5.08 -19.93 -9.57
CA ARG A 41 4.31 -21.08 -10.02
C ARG A 41 3.65 -20.74 -11.35
N VAL A 42 4.29 -21.13 -12.45
CA VAL A 42 3.85 -20.79 -13.81
C VAL A 42 2.47 -21.37 -14.14
N GLU A 43 2.07 -22.44 -13.47
CA GLU A 43 0.78 -23.10 -13.57
C GLU A 43 -0.38 -22.28 -12.98
N LEU A 44 -0.10 -21.32 -12.09
CA LEU A 44 -1.12 -20.48 -11.43
C LEU A 44 -1.37 -19.16 -12.18
N GLY A 45 -0.59 -18.88 -13.21
CA GLY A 45 -0.75 -17.72 -14.08
C GLY A 45 0.57 -17.19 -14.64
N SER A 46 0.45 -16.26 -15.60
CA SER A 46 1.58 -15.63 -16.28
C SER A 46 1.99 -14.28 -15.67
N LYS A 47 1.26 -13.77 -14.67
CA LYS A 47 1.63 -12.53 -13.98
C LYS A 47 2.96 -12.73 -13.26
N PRO A 48 3.93 -11.81 -13.41
CA PRO A 48 5.25 -11.94 -12.79
C PRO A 48 5.14 -11.97 -11.27
N THR A 49 6.25 -12.21 -10.58
CA THR A 49 6.38 -11.78 -9.18
C THR A 49 6.95 -10.37 -9.21
N GLU A 50 6.42 -9.47 -8.39
CA GLU A 50 6.77 -8.05 -8.40
C GLU A 50 7.15 -7.56 -7.01
N LEU A 51 8.12 -6.66 -6.95
CA LEU A 51 8.42 -5.79 -5.81
C LEU A 51 8.30 -4.34 -6.28
N SER A 52 7.40 -3.55 -5.69
CA SER A 52 7.26 -2.12 -5.93
C SER A 52 7.93 -1.30 -4.82
N LEU A 53 8.54 -0.19 -5.20
CA LEU A 53 8.86 0.92 -4.30
C LEU A 53 7.70 1.91 -4.38
N GLU A 54 7.05 2.16 -3.24
CA GLU A 54 5.89 3.04 -3.16
C GLU A 54 6.13 4.19 -2.17
N HIS A 55 5.74 5.39 -2.59
CA HIS A 55 5.75 6.61 -1.78
C HIS A 55 4.34 7.07 -1.58
N GLU A 56 4.01 7.48 -0.37
CA GLU A 56 2.65 7.88 -0.04
C GLU A 56 2.63 8.84 1.14
N ALA A 57 1.77 9.85 1.05
CA ALA A 57 1.27 10.51 2.24
C ALA A 57 0.12 9.69 2.81
N ARG A 58 0.24 9.24 4.06
CA ARG A 58 -0.86 8.58 4.77
C ARG A 58 -1.39 9.49 5.85
N LEU A 59 -2.67 9.80 5.79
CA LEU A 59 -3.34 10.69 6.71
C LEU A 59 -4.57 10.03 7.30
N ARG A 60 -4.91 10.38 8.53
CA ARG A 60 -6.14 9.99 9.20
C ARG A 60 -6.81 11.19 9.88
N SER A 61 -8.09 11.07 10.19
CA SER A 61 -8.83 12.12 10.86
C SER A 61 -8.47 12.26 12.34
N ARG A 62 -8.27 13.50 12.83
CA ARG A 62 -8.27 13.79 14.27
C ARG A 62 -9.68 13.91 14.85
N ALA A 63 -10.62 14.34 14.03
CA ALA A 63 -12.01 14.61 14.43
C ALA A 63 -12.99 13.94 13.46
N HIS A 64 -14.19 13.64 13.95
CA HIS A 64 -15.26 12.97 13.19
C HIS A 64 -15.57 13.67 11.86
N ASP A 65 -15.54 15.00 11.81
CA ASP A 65 -15.95 15.79 10.65
C ASP A 65 -14.82 16.09 9.65
N SER A 66 -13.58 15.66 9.94
CA SER A 66 -12.42 15.91 9.07
C SER A 66 -12.58 15.30 7.67
N ILE A 67 -12.95 14.02 7.58
CA ILE A 67 -13.13 13.34 6.29
C ILE A 67 -14.35 13.89 5.52
N PRO A 68 -15.54 14.04 6.13
CA PRO A 68 -16.67 14.69 5.47
C PRO A 68 -16.34 16.10 4.92
N ALA A 69 -15.59 16.91 5.68
CA ALA A 69 -15.16 18.23 5.24
C ALA A 69 -14.22 18.16 4.03
N LEU A 70 -13.24 17.24 4.05
CA LEU A 70 -12.35 17.00 2.91
C LEU A 70 -13.13 16.53 1.67
N GLN A 71 -14.07 15.59 1.82
CA GLN A 71 -14.88 15.08 0.71
C GLN A 71 -15.72 16.19 0.08
N LYS A 72 -16.39 17.01 0.90
CA LYS A 72 -17.15 18.17 0.43
C LYS A 72 -16.26 19.17 -0.31
N PHE A 73 -15.05 19.40 0.19
CA PHE A 73 -14.08 20.26 -0.45
C PHE A 73 -13.62 19.72 -1.81
N LEU A 74 -13.22 18.45 -1.89
CA LEU A 74 -12.79 17.82 -3.14
C LEU A 74 -13.90 17.80 -4.19
N ALA A 75 -15.14 17.56 -3.78
CA ALA A 75 -16.31 17.64 -4.67
C ALA A 75 -16.52 19.07 -5.21
N ALA A 76 -16.38 20.10 -4.36
CA ALA A 76 -16.48 21.49 -4.80
C ALA A 76 -15.31 21.92 -5.71
N ARG A 77 -14.16 21.22 -5.64
CA ARG A 77 -12.97 21.44 -6.47
C ARG A 77 -12.92 20.60 -7.73
N GLU A 78 -13.93 19.80 -8.02
CA GLU A 78 -13.93 18.99 -9.22
C GLU A 78 -13.79 19.85 -10.48
N GLY A 79 -12.73 19.59 -11.26
CA GLY A 79 -12.33 20.35 -12.43
C GLY A 79 -11.70 21.71 -12.16
N GLN A 80 -11.43 22.03 -10.90
CA GLN A 80 -10.75 23.24 -10.46
C GLN A 80 -9.41 22.88 -9.82
N ARG A 81 -8.58 23.90 -9.61
CA ARG A 81 -7.33 23.74 -8.85
C ARG A 81 -7.63 23.29 -7.43
N LEU A 82 -6.79 22.42 -6.89
CA LEU A 82 -6.90 21.91 -5.53
C LEU A 82 -6.83 23.07 -4.52
N PHE A 83 -5.94 24.05 -4.74
CA PHE A 83 -5.81 25.24 -3.88
C PHE A 83 -5.91 26.57 -4.66
N ASP A 84 -6.33 27.64 -3.96
CA ASP A 84 -6.84 28.90 -4.54
C ASP A 84 -5.82 30.00 -4.86
N VAL A 85 -4.49 29.81 -4.69
CA VAL A 85 -3.33 30.63 -5.19
C VAL A 85 -2.20 30.88 -4.14
N ARG A 86 -0.94 30.91 -4.64
CA ARG A 86 0.36 31.49 -4.13
C ARG A 86 1.54 30.57 -3.80
N SER A 87 1.56 29.31 -4.20
CA SER A 87 2.86 28.63 -4.43
C SER A 87 2.99 28.37 -5.92
N GLU A 88 4.21 28.55 -6.46
CA GLU A 88 4.57 28.12 -7.82
C GLU A 88 4.42 26.59 -7.99
N ASP A 89 4.11 25.89 -6.89
CA ASP A 89 4.10 24.45 -6.74
C ASP A 89 2.72 23.78 -6.85
N ASP A 90 1.60 24.49 -7.00
CA ASP A 90 0.27 23.83 -6.97
C ASP A 90 -0.71 24.27 -8.06
N ASP A 91 -0.44 23.79 -9.27
CA ASP A 91 -1.31 23.87 -10.45
C ASP A 91 -2.25 22.65 -10.59
N LEU A 92 -2.36 21.81 -9.55
CA LEU A 92 -3.05 20.53 -9.63
C LEU A 92 -4.56 20.71 -9.71
N VAL A 93 -5.17 20.19 -10.77
CA VAL A 93 -6.61 20.11 -10.96
C VAL A 93 -7.14 18.80 -10.38
N VAL A 94 -8.23 18.89 -9.64
CA VAL A 94 -8.90 17.72 -9.05
C VAL A 94 -9.86 17.11 -10.08
N ARG A 95 -9.73 15.80 -10.33
CA ARG A 95 -10.70 15.02 -11.13
C ARG A 95 -11.18 13.84 -10.31
N ARG A 96 -12.50 13.70 -10.13
CA ARG A 96 -13.04 12.49 -9.50
C ARG A 96 -12.95 11.34 -10.50
N VAL A 97 -12.49 10.18 -10.03
CA VAL A 97 -12.52 8.95 -10.84
C VAL A 97 -13.84 8.26 -10.58
N GLU A 98 -14.73 8.24 -11.58
CA GLU A 98 -16.01 7.55 -11.47
C GLU A 98 -15.80 6.05 -11.23
N ARG A 99 -16.63 5.48 -10.34
CA ARG A 99 -16.60 4.04 -10.00
C ARG A 99 -17.98 3.45 -10.16
N LYS A 100 -18.03 2.18 -10.59
CA LYS A 100 -19.27 1.41 -10.58
C LYS A 100 -19.79 1.29 -9.14
N PRO A 101 -21.11 1.46 -8.90
CA PRO A 101 -21.70 1.24 -7.59
C PRO A 101 -21.30 -0.13 -7.00
N GLY A 102 -20.99 -0.17 -5.71
CA GLY A 102 -20.61 -1.41 -5.01
C GLY A 102 -19.19 -1.91 -5.24
N SER A 103 -18.31 -1.13 -5.88
CA SER A 103 -16.90 -1.49 -6.06
C SER A 103 -16.14 -1.52 -4.73
N GLN A 104 -16.09 -2.70 -4.11
CA GLN A 104 -15.38 -2.98 -2.85
C GLN A 104 -14.25 -3.99 -3.10
N SER A 105 -13.21 -3.94 -2.26
CA SER A 105 -12.24 -5.03 -2.13
C SER A 105 -12.38 -5.66 -0.75
N VAL A 106 -12.18 -6.98 -0.69
CA VAL A 106 -12.07 -7.72 0.57
C VAL A 106 -10.68 -8.32 0.63
N ASP A 107 -9.92 -7.90 1.63
CA ASP A 107 -8.56 -8.35 1.90
C ASP A 107 -8.55 -9.13 3.20
N ARG A 108 -7.98 -10.34 3.18
CA ARG A 108 -7.76 -11.14 4.38
C ARG A 108 -6.30 -11.05 4.77
N TYR A 109 -6.06 -10.65 6.00
CA TYR A 109 -4.74 -10.47 6.58
C TYR A 109 -4.37 -11.67 7.42
N TRP A 110 -3.10 -12.02 7.33
CA TRP A 110 -2.50 -13.18 7.97
C TRP A 110 -1.47 -12.71 8.98
N ASP A 111 -1.48 -13.34 10.14
CA ASP A 111 -0.51 -13.05 11.20
C ASP A 111 -0.04 -14.34 11.88
N VAL A 112 1.06 -14.23 12.63
CA VAL A 112 1.64 -15.31 13.41
C VAL A 112 0.64 -15.81 14.44
N ASP A 113 0.34 -17.11 14.38
CA ASP A 113 -0.64 -17.80 15.25
C ASP A 113 -2.03 -17.13 15.28
N GLY A 114 -2.35 -16.32 14.27
CA GLY A 114 -3.61 -15.57 14.18
C GLY A 114 -3.77 -14.50 15.27
N ALA A 115 -2.72 -14.22 16.04
CA ALA A 115 -2.74 -13.25 17.12
C ALA A 115 -2.17 -11.91 16.65
N LEU A 116 -3.01 -10.87 16.66
CA LEU A 116 -2.60 -9.50 16.32
C LEU A 116 -1.62 -8.93 17.36
N SER A 117 -1.65 -9.43 18.59
CA SER A 117 -0.71 -9.03 19.65
C SER A 117 0.64 -9.74 19.50
N GLY A 118 1.68 -8.99 19.14
CA GLY A 118 3.06 -9.51 19.06
C GLY A 118 3.43 -10.16 17.72
N GLY A 119 2.47 -10.29 16.80
CA GLY A 119 2.67 -10.77 15.43
C GLY A 119 3.38 -9.77 14.49
N TRP A 120 3.43 -10.12 13.22
CA TRP A 120 3.92 -9.32 12.11
C TRP A 120 3.16 -8.01 11.94
N ILE A 121 1.83 -8.02 12.10
CA ILE A 121 1.03 -6.80 11.95
C ILE A 121 1.45 -5.78 13.00
N ASN A 122 1.65 -6.19 14.25
CA ASN A 122 2.17 -5.32 15.32
C ASN A 122 3.55 -4.72 15.00
N ARG A 123 4.35 -5.40 14.17
CA ARG A 123 5.67 -4.93 13.70
C ARG A 123 5.59 -4.17 12.36
N MET A 124 4.39 -3.76 11.95
CA MET A 124 4.13 -3.05 10.69
C MET A 124 4.38 -3.86 9.41
N PHE A 125 4.45 -5.18 9.51
CA PHE A 125 4.43 -6.06 8.34
C PHE A 125 2.98 -6.38 7.97
N THR A 126 2.69 -6.35 6.69
CA THR A 126 1.36 -6.72 6.19
C THR A 126 1.50 -7.91 5.27
N PHE A 127 0.98 -9.07 5.64
CA PHE A 127 0.78 -10.16 4.69
C PHE A 127 -0.73 -10.34 4.47
N ARG A 128 -1.18 -10.24 3.21
CA ARG A 128 -2.58 -10.37 2.86
C ARG A 128 -2.81 -11.17 1.59
N GLU A 129 -3.97 -11.82 1.53
CA GLU A 129 -4.55 -12.31 0.29
C GLU A 129 -5.79 -11.47 -0.07
N ARG A 130 -6.00 -11.25 -1.37
CA ARG A 130 -7.20 -10.57 -1.85
C ARG A 130 -8.30 -11.59 -2.14
N MET A 131 -9.33 -11.61 -1.30
CA MET A 131 -10.46 -12.54 -1.36
C MET A 131 -11.48 -12.14 -2.43
N LYS A 132 -11.76 -10.83 -2.53
CA LYS A 132 -12.68 -10.29 -3.53
C LYS A 132 -12.00 -9.16 -4.27
N THR A 133 -11.87 -9.34 -5.58
CA THR A 133 -11.46 -8.28 -6.49
C THR A 133 -12.69 -7.54 -7.00
N SER A 134 -12.50 -6.30 -7.44
CA SER A 134 -13.41 -5.72 -8.42
C SER A 134 -12.60 -5.15 -9.56
N SER A 135 -13.28 -4.76 -10.65
CA SER A 135 -12.73 -4.50 -11.98
C SER A 135 -11.63 -3.42 -12.07
N PHE A 136 -11.24 -2.80 -10.95
CA PHE A 136 -10.22 -1.77 -10.88
C PHE A 136 -8.85 -2.28 -10.41
N MET A 137 -8.77 -3.53 -9.93
CA MET A 137 -7.54 -4.10 -9.39
C MET A 137 -6.66 -4.71 -10.47
N THR A 138 -5.37 -4.40 -10.42
CA THR A 138 -4.35 -4.90 -11.37
C THR A 138 -3.99 -6.37 -11.11
N TRP A 139 -4.18 -6.85 -9.88
CA TRP A 139 -3.87 -8.23 -9.48
C TRP A 139 -5.16 -9.03 -9.23
N SER A 140 -5.35 -10.01 -10.10
CA SER A 140 -6.44 -10.99 -10.15
C SER A 140 -5.89 -12.22 -10.86
N SER A 141 -6.43 -13.39 -10.56
CA SER A 141 -6.22 -14.61 -11.33
C SER A 141 -7.56 -15.16 -11.79
N ASP A 142 -7.57 -15.75 -12.98
CA ASP A 142 -8.72 -16.48 -13.54
C ASP A 142 -8.64 -17.98 -13.18
N ALA A 143 -7.53 -18.45 -12.60
CA ALA A 143 -7.39 -19.83 -12.13
C ALA A 143 -8.11 -20.00 -10.77
N ALA A 144 -8.92 -21.07 -10.66
CA ALA A 144 -9.80 -21.32 -9.52
C ALA A 144 -9.10 -21.26 -8.15
N ASP A 145 -7.84 -21.73 -8.09
CA ASP A 145 -7.06 -21.88 -6.87
C ASP A 145 -5.93 -20.85 -6.70
N ALA A 146 -5.78 -19.93 -7.65
CA ALA A 146 -4.79 -18.86 -7.56
C ALA A 146 -5.39 -17.62 -6.88
N ARG A 147 -4.65 -17.03 -5.95
CA ARG A 147 -5.01 -15.78 -5.26
C ARG A 147 -3.89 -14.77 -5.42
N ALA A 148 -4.28 -13.49 -5.42
CA ALA A 148 -3.32 -12.39 -5.39
C ALA A 148 -2.85 -12.20 -3.95
N HIS A 149 -1.55 -12.40 -3.74
CA HIS A 149 -0.88 -12.23 -2.46
C HIS A 149 -0.06 -10.95 -2.46
N ASN A 150 0.07 -10.40 -1.26
CA ASN A 150 0.73 -9.14 -1.04
C ASN A 150 1.49 -9.14 0.28
N LEU A 151 2.74 -8.69 0.24
CA LEU A 151 3.57 -8.49 1.42
C LEU A 151 4.10 -7.06 1.44
N GLU A 152 3.60 -6.24 2.35
CA GLU A 152 4.11 -4.89 2.60
C GLU A 152 5.16 -4.96 3.72
N LEU A 153 6.35 -4.44 3.46
CA LEU A 153 7.40 -4.26 4.48
C LEU A 153 7.11 -3.01 5.32
N PRO A 154 7.67 -2.89 6.53
CA PRO A 154 7.48 -1.73 7.39
C PRO A 154 7.77 -0.41 6.65
N PRO A 155 6.84 0.54 6.69
CA PRO A 155 7.05 1.83 6.05
C PRO A 155 8.18 2.60 6.77
N THR A 156 8.99 3.32 5.99
CA THR A 156 10.02 4.22 6.51
C THR A 156 9.64 5.65 6.21
N ALA A 157 9.50 6.48 7.25
CA ALA A 157 9.14 7.88 7.10
C ALA A 157 10.28 8.72 6.51
N TYR A 158 9.93 9.74 5.72
CA TYR A 158 10.86 10.77 5.27
C TYR A 158 11.04 11.82 6.36
N GLY A 159 12.04 11.62 7.23
CA GLY A 159 12.32 12.54 8.33
C GLY A 159 11.08 12.75 9.22
N ASN A 160 10.72 14.00 9.48
CA ASN A 160 9.56 14.37 10.30
C ASN A 160 8.30 14.68 9.46
N THR A 161 8.21 14.19 8.22
CA THR A 161 7.05 14.42 7.34
C THR A 161 5.97 13.34 7.52
N SER A 162 4.79 13.57 6.93
CA SER A 162 3.72 12.57 6.84
C SER A 162 3.91 11.56 5.70
N ILE A 163 5.07 11.60 5.02
CA ILE A 163 5.36 10.79 3.84
C ILE A 163 6.14 9.56 4.27
N VAL A 164 5.74 8.41 3.76
CA VAL A 164 6.48 7.15 3.92
C VAL A 164 6.90 6.62 2.57
N ALA A 165 8.03 5.90 2.56
CA ALA A 165 8.37 4.96 1.50
C ALA A 165 8.27 3.54 2.03
N ARG A 166 7.83 2.62 1.19
CA ARG A 166 7.75 1.19 1.54
C ARG A 166 8.01 0.32 0.33
N LEU A 167 8.38 -0.92 0.61
CA LEU A 167 8.45 -1.98 -0.37
C LEU A 167 7.23 -2.86 -0.27
N GLU A 168 6.65 -3.20 -1.42
CA GLU A 168 5.49 -4.06 -1.51
C GLU A 168 5.72 -5.18 -2.53
N PHE A 169 5.65 -6.43 -2.08
CA PHE A 169 5.65 -7.57 -2.98
C PHE A 169 4.23 -7.90 -3.42
N ASN A 170 4.05 -8.22 -4.70
CA ASN A 170 2.80 -8.69 -5.28
C ASN A 170 3.06 -9.94 -6.14
N TRP A 171 2.26 -10.99 -5.94
CA TRP A 171 2.38 -12.22 -6.74
C TRP A 171 1.10 -13.04 -6.76
N LEU A 172 1.04 -14.02 -7.67
CA LEU A 172 0.00 -15.04 -7.67
C LEU A 172 0.53 -16.32 -7.03
N ASP A 173 -0.24 -16.88 -6.10
CA ASP A 173 0.06 -18.17 -5.48
C ASP A 173 -1.22 -18.83 -4.97
N SER A 174 -1.11 -20.05 -4.46
CA SER A 174 -2.09 -20.61 -3.54
C SER A 174 -1.60 -20.42 -2.10
N LEU A 175 -2.51 -19.99 -1.24
CA LEU A 175 -2.22 -19.78 0.18
C LEU A 175 -1.71 -21.04 0.88
N GLN A 176 -2.20 -22.22 0.50
CA GLN A 176 -1.75 -23.50 1.07
C GLN A 176 -0.27 -23.72 0.79
N LEU A 177 0.16 -23.55 -0.46
CA LEU A 177 1.55 -23.75 -0.85
C LEU A 177 2.46 -22.64 -0.30
N GLY A 178 1.99 -21.40 -0.26
CA GLY A 178 2.70 -20.29 0.39
C GLY A 178 2.89 -20.51 1.89
N SER A 179 1.87 -21.02 2.60
CA SER A 179 1.97 -21.36 4.02
C SER A 179 2.93 -22.53 4.25
N GLN A 180 2.90 -23.55 3.40
CA GLN A 180 3.88 -24.66 3.44
C GLN A 180 5.30 -24.16 3.20
N ASP A 181 5.49 -23.19 2.30
CA ASP A 181 6.78 -22.55 2.09
C ASP A 181 7.25 -21.83 3.36
N VAL A 182 6.37 -21.10 4.04
CA VAL A 182 6.66 -20.45 5.33
C VAL A 182 6.98 -21.43 6.45
N ASP A 183 6.19 -22.49 6.58
CA ASP A 183 6.41 -23.54 7.58
C ASP A 183 7.77 -24.22 7.36
N ARG A 184 8.08 -24.56 6.11
CA ARG A 184 9.36 -25.14 5.72
C ARG A 184 10.52 -24.17 6.00
N LEU A 185 10.38 -22.91 5.62
CA LEU A 185 11.36 -21.85 5.91
C LEU A 185 11.61 -21.73 7.41
N SER A 186 10.54 -21.78 8.21
CA SER A 186 10.62 -21.69 9.66
C SER A 186 11.28 -22.90 10.30
N ALA A 187 10.99 -24.10 9.81
CA ALA A 187 11.55 -25.33 10.35
C ALA A 187 12.99 -25.60 9.91
N THR A 188 13.36 -25.25 8.68
CA THR A 188 14.62 -25.69 8.05
C THR A 188 15.57 -24.55 7.67
N GLY A 189 15.09 -23.30 7.64
CA GLY A 189 15.82 -22.17 7.07
C GLY A 189 16.00 -22.25 5.53
N GLN A 190 15.39 -23.23 4.87
CA GLN A 190 15.56 -23.49 3.45
C GLN A 190 14.27 -23.20 2.68
N GLY A 191 14.42 -22.58 1.50
CA GLY A 191 13.33 -22.28 0.59
C GLY A 191 13.84 -21.60 -0.67
N SER A 192 12.94 -21.29 -1.59
CA SER A 192 13.31 -20.59 -2.83
C SER A 192 13.86 -19.20 -2.51
N SER A 193 15.05 -18.88 -3.02
CA SER A 193 15.63 -17.54 -2.92
C SER A 193 14.81 -16.47 -3.66
N ARG A 194 13.90 -16.91 -4.55
CA ARG A 194 13.01 -16.04 -5.33
C ARG A 194 11.68 -15.74 -4.63
N HIS A 195 11.42 -16.40 -3.49
CA HIS A 195 10.15 -16.25 -2.77
C HIS A 195 10.11 -14.90 -2.03
N PRO A 196 9.07 -14.06 -2.21
CA PRO A 196 8.92 -12.76 -1.54
C PRO A 196 9.19 -12.78 -0.03
N LEU A 197 8.58 -13.71 0.71
CA LEU A 197 8.79 -13.86 2.15
C LEU A 197 10.26 -14.17 2.51
N MET A 198 10.95 -15.04 1.76
CA MET A 198 12.37 -15.33 1.97
C MET A 198 13.23 -14.10 1.72
N ILE A 199 12.96 -13.36 0.64
CA ILE A 199 13.68 -12.13 0.31
C ILE A 199 13.49 -11.10 1.42
N ALA A 200 12.25 -10.86 1.85
CA ALA A 200 11.92 -9.93 2.93
C ALA A 200 12.61 -10.29 4.25
N MET A 201 12.55 -11.56 4.65
CA MET A 201 13.19 -12.03 5.87
C MET A 201 14.70 -11.81 5.83
N ARG A 202 15.36 -12.13 4.72
CA ARG A 202 16.82 -11.96 4.61
C ARG A 202 17.23 -10.50 4.48
N ALA A 203 16.49 -9.70 3.71
CA ALA A 203 16.74 -8.27 3.53
C ALA A 203 16.67 -7.50 4.85
N LEU A 204 15.77 -7.91 5.75
CA LEU A 204 15.52 -7.25 7.03
C LEU A 204 16.03 -8.04 8.24
N ALA A 205 16.79 -9.12 8.01
CA ALA A 205 17.30 -10.03 9.05
C ALA A 205 16.22 -10.51 10.05
N LEU A 206 15.02 -10.80 9.54
CA LEU A 206 13.89 -11.26 10.35
C LEU A 206 14.03 -12.74 10.66
N GLN A 207 13.60 -13.10 11.86
CA GLN A 207 13.35 -14.49 12.20
C GLN A 207 12.13 -15.01 11.42
N PRO A 208 12.06 -16.32 11.14
CA PRO A 208 10.88 -16.90 10.55
C PRO A 208 9.63 -16.60 11.38
N PRO A 209 8.48 -16.35 10.72
CA PRO A 209 7.26 -15.97 11.42
C PRO A 209 6.72 -17.04 12.35
N GLY A 210 7.04 -18.32 12.12
CA GLY A 210 6.22 -19.40 12.64
C GLY A 210 4.98 -19.58 11.77
N LYS A 211 3.93 -20.17 12.34
CA LYS A 211 2.71 -20.52 11.60
C LYS A 211 1.89 -19.26 11.30
N LEU A 212 1.54 -19.05 10.04
CA LEU A 212 0.64 -17.97 9.63
C LEU A 212 -0.81 -18.45 9.66
N GLU A 213 -1.69 -17.68 10.29
CA GLU A 213 -3.13 -17.96 10.34
C GLU A 213 -3.94 -16.68 9.99
N PRO A 214 -5.18 -16.82 9.51
CA PRO A 214 -6.06 -15.67 9.28
C PRO A 214 -6.29 -14.90 10.58
N ALA A 215 -6.01 -13.60 10.58
CA ALA A 215 -6.17 -12.76 11.76
C ALA A 215 -7.36 -11.79 11.63
N MET A 216 -7.51 -11.15 10.46
CA MET A 216 -8.57 -10.16 10.23
C MET A 216 -8.93 -10.00 8.75
N GLU A 217 -10.10 -9.44 8.48
CA GLU A 217 -10.53 -9.06 7.13
C GLU A 217 -10.84 -7.55 7.05
N HIS A 218 -10.42 -6.90 5.96
CA HIS A 218 -10.82 -5.54 5.64
C HIS A 218 -11.74 -5.54 4.43
N THR A 219 -12.95 -5.02 4.61
CA THR A 219 -13.80 -4.60 3.50
C THR A 219 -13.58 -3.13 3.24
N THR A 220 -13.04 -2.79 2.07
CA THR A 220 -12.66 -1.42 1.71
C THR A 220 -13.56 -0.87 0.62
N PHE A 221 -14.16 0.28 0.89
CA PHE A 221 -14.74 1.16 -0.11
C PHE A 221 -13.81 2.35 -0.33
N ARG A 222 -13.51 2.69 -1.58
CA ARG A 222 -12.52 3.70 -1.95
C ARG A 222 -13.13 4.80 -2.81
N GLU A 223 -12.95 6.04 -2.42
CA GLU A 223 -13.17 7.18 -3.30
C GLU A 223 -11.83 7.59 -3.88
N LYS A 224 -11.73 7.68 -5.21
CA LYS A 224 -10.48 7.99 -5.90
C LYS A 224 -10.58 9.32 -6.63
N TYR A 225 -9.55 10.14 -6.44
CA TYR A 225 -9.36 11.41 -7.11
C TYR A 225 -8.00 11.40 -7.80
N SER A 226 -7.96 11.93 -9.01
CA SER A 226 -6.76 12.19 -9.79
C SER A 226 -6.38 13.66 -9.61
N LEU A 227 -5.15 13.93 -9.20
CA LEU A 227 -4.60 15.29 -9.12
C LEU A 227 -3.67 15.49 -10.32
N ARG A 228 -4.07 16.39 -11.22
CA ARG A 228 -3.47 16.50 -12.56
C ARG A 228 -2.83 17.86 -12.78
N THR A 229 -1.60 17.89 -13.27
CA THR A 229 -0.95 19.12 -13.74
C THR A 229 -1.35 19.39 -15.19
N ILE A 230 -1.37 20.67 -15.58
CA ILE A 230 -1.63 21.08 -16.96
C ILE A 230 -0.28 21.41 -17.60
N SER A 231 0.21 20.51 -18.45
CA SER A 231 1.53 20.63 -19.05
C SER A 231 1.47 20.98 -20.54
N GLY A 232 2.25 21.99 -20.94
CA GLY A 232 2.59 22.30 -22.34
C GLY A 232 1.58 23.11 -23.16
N PRO A 233 1.97 23.57 -24.38
CA PRO A 233 1.10 24.29 -25.30
C PRO A 233 0.08 23.30 -25.88
N GLY A 234 -1.15 23.34 -25.36
CA GLY A 234 -2.22 22.40 -25.74
C GLY A 234 -3.08 21.93 -24.56
N GLY A 235 -2.63 22.16 -23.32
CA GLY A 235 -3.45 21.91 -22.11
C GLY A 235 -3.63 20.43 -21.77
N ASN A 236 -2.65 19.58 -22.11
CA ASN A 236 -2.74 18.15 -21.78
C ASN A 236 -2.61 17.94 -20.26
N GLU A 237 -3.64 17.34 -19.67
CA GLU A 237 -3.66 16.98 -18.25
C GLU A 237 -2.86 15.69 -18.01
N GLN A 238 -1.79 15.78 -17.21
CA GLN A 238 -1.04 14.63 -16.74
C GLN A 238 -1.35 14.37 -15.27
N GLU A 239 -1.74 13.14 -14.93
CA GLU A 239 -1.89 12.73 -13.52
C GLU A 239 -0.53 12.74 -12.83
N LEU A 240 -0.44 13.49 -11.73
CA LEU A 240 0.77 13.59 -10.92
C LEU A 240 0.62 12.83 -9.61
N PHE A 241 -0.58 12.87 -9.02
CA PHE A 241 -0.89 12.15 -7.79
C PHE A 241 -2.28 11.51 -7.86
N GLN A 242 -2.45 10.44 -7.10
CA GLN A 242 -3.74 9.82 -6.82
C GLN A 242 -4.05 10.04 -5.34
N LEU A 243 -5.21 10.62 -5.05
CA LEU A 243 -5.74 10.73 -3.70
C LEU A 243 -6.86 9.69 -3.54
N ASN A 244 -6.71 8.81 -2.55
CA ASN A 244 -7.71 7.83 -2.17
C ASN A 244 -8.26 8.19 -0.78
N ILE A 245 -9.57 8.14 -0.63
CA ILE A 245 -10.24 8.15 0.69
C ILE A 245 -10.85 6.76 0.87
N ASP A 246 -10.31 5.99 1.81
CA ASP A 246 -10.82 4.66 2.09
C ASP A 246 -11.71 4.66 3.32
N HIS A 247 -12.83 3.98 3.17
CA HIS A 247 -13.75 3.63 4.24
C HIS A 247 -13.62 2.13 4.46
N MET A 248 -13.08 1.77 5.62
CA MET A 248 -12.77 0.38 5.95
C MET A 248 -13.69 -0.10 7.06
N THR A 249 -14.27 -1.28 6.84
CA THR A 249 -14.82 -2.12 7.92
C THR A 249 -13.85 -3.27 8.13
N VAL A 250 -13.38 -3.39 9.37
CA VAL A 250 -12.40 -4.39 9.78
C VAL A 250 -13.10 -5.40 10.68
N GLN A 251 -12.85 -6.69 10.47
CA GLN A 251 -13.37 -7.78 11.28
C GLN A 251 -12.22 -8.61 11.84
N SER A 252 -12.20 -8.83 13.14
CA SER A 252 -11.34 -9.85 13.76
C SER A 252 -11.88 -11.24 13.44
N LEU A 253 -11.04 -12.11 12.88
CA LEU A 253 -11.43 -13.49 12.59
C LEU A 253 -11.39 -14.39 13.84
N ARG A 254 -10.76 -13.91 14.92
CA ARG A 254 -10.70 -14.61 16.20
C ARG A 254 -11.89 -14.29 17.10
N SER A 255 -12.16 -13.00 17.29
CA SER A 255 -13.20 -12.53 18.23
C SER A 255 -14.55 -12.28 17.54
N GLY A 256 -14.56 -12.11 16.22
CA GLY A 256 -15.73 -11.67 15.47
C GLY A 256 -16.09 -10.20 15.67
N HIS A 257 -15.28 -9.43 16.41
CA HIS A 257 -15.49 -8.00 16.60
C HIS A 257 -15.28 -7.23 15.30
N PHE A 258 -16.03 -6.13 15.18
CA PHE A 258 -15.95 -5.22 14.04
C PHE A 258 -15.53 -3.83 14.49
N ALA A 259 -14.72 -3.18 13.66
CA ALA A 259 -14.37 -1.78 13.80
C ALA A 259 -14.46 -1.08 12.44
N GLN A 260 -14.59 0.23 12.47
CA GLN A 260 -14.56 1.07 11.27
C GLN A 260 -13.52 2.16 11.42
N HIS A 261 -12.76 2.40 10.36
CA HIS A 261 -11.88 3.54 10.29
C HIS A 261 -11.79 4.07 8.86
N ARG A 262 -11.26 5.27 8.73
CA ARG A 262 -11.04 5.94 7.45
C ARG A 262 -9.61 6.41 7.36
N ASP A 263 -9.07 6.37 6.15
CA ASP A 263 -7.77 6.96 5.85
C ASP A 263 -7.81 7.75 4.54
N VAL A 264 -6.78 8.56 4.35
CA VAL A 264 -6.53 9.32 3.14
C VAL A 264 -5.10 9.01 2.71
N ASP A 265 -4.97 8.40 1.54
CA ASP A 265 -3.67 8.14 0.93
C ASP A 265 -3.46 9.05 -0.27
N ILE A 266 -2.26 9.60 -0.41
CA ILE A 266 -1.86 10.37 -1.58
C ILE A 266 -0.58 9.75 -2.12
N ALA A 267 -0.66 9.15 -3.31
CA ALA A 267 0.48 8.48 -3.94
C ALA A 267 0.85 9.19 -5.24
N PRO A 268 2.15 9.39 -5.53
CA PRO A 268 2.61 9.84 -6.84
C PRO A 268 2.18 8.87 -7.95
N SER A 269 1.96 9.41 -9.14
CA SER A 269 1.68 8.66 -10.37
C SER A 269 2.84 8.73 -11.37
N VAL A 270 4.01 9.16 -10.88
CA VAL A 270 5.26 9.40 -11.60
C VAL A 270 6.42 8.99 -10.69
N LEU A 271 7.62 8.86 -11.28
CA LEU A 271 8.86 8.63 -10.53
C LEU A 271 9.07 9.72 -9.48
N VAL A 272 9.47 9.33 -8.27
CA VAL A 272 9.61 10.26 -7.14
C VAL A 272 11.03 10.80 -7.03
N ASP A 273 11.22 12.03 -7.48
CA ASP A 273 12.41 12.84 -7.21
C ASP A 273 12.16 13.84 -6.07
N SER A 274 13.13 14.73 -5.80
CA SER A 274 13.03 15.74 -4.74
C SER A 274 11.87 16.70 -4.95
N GLN A 275 11.54 17.02 -6.20
CA GLN A 275 10.47 17.95 -6.53
C GLN A 275 9.11 17.30 -6.27
N ILE A 276 8.91 16.06 -6.73
CA ILE A 276 7.67 15.30 -6.49
C ILE A 276 7.47 15.06 -4.99
N LEU A 277 8.53 14.71 -4.26
CA LEU A 277 8.46 14.51 -2.81
C LEU A 277 8.11 15.81 -2.06
N SER A 278 8.68 16.95 -2.47
CA SER A 278 8.37 18.26 -1.90
C SER A 278 6.90 18.63 -2.12
N ARG A 279 6.40 18.45 -3.34
CA ARG A 279 4.98 18.70 -3.69
C ARG A 279 4.05 17.79 -2.89
N LEU A 280 4.36 16.50 -2.79
CA LEU A 280 3.58 15.56 -1.99
C LEU A 280 3.53 15.98 -0.51
N THR A 281 4.66 16.41 0.05
CA THR A 281 4.76 16.92 1.43
C THR A 281 3.91 18.17 1.62
N HIS A 282 3.95 19.10 0.67
CA HIS A 282 3.14 20.33 0.70
C HIS A 282 1.64 20.02 0.68
N ILE A 283 1.19 19.14 -0.22
CA ILE A 283 -0.22 18.72 -0.31
C ILE A 283 -0.65 18.09 1.01
N ALA A 284 0.11 17.14 1.53
CA ALA A 284 -0.23 16.42 2.75
C ALA A 284 -0.30 17.35 3.96
N THR A 285 0.63 18.29 4.08
CA THR A 285 0.64 19.31 5.14
C THR A 285 -0.56 20.23 5.03
N THR A 286 -0.84 20.75 3.83
CA THR A 286 -1.96 21.68 3.60
C THR A 286 -3.31 21.03 3.88
N LEU A 287 -3.50 19.77 3.47
CA LEU A 287 -4.72 19.03 3.78
C LEU A 287 -4.82 18.72 5.28
N SER A 288 -3.71 18.40 5.94
CA SER A 288 -3.67 18.15 7.38
C SER A 288 -4.09 19.39 8.17
N ASP A 289 -3.51 20.54 7.86
CA ASP A 289 -3.79 21.80 8.55
C ASP A 289 -5.23 22.26 8.30
N ARG A 290 -5.72 22.14 7.06
CA ARG A 290 -7.04 22.64 6.67
C ARG A 290 -8.19 21.78 7.19
N PHE A 291 -8.00 20.46 7.26
CA PHE A 291 -9.08 19.51 7.59
C PHE A 291 -8.88 18.80 8.93
N GLY A 292 -7.82 19.12 9.67
CA GLY A 292 -7.51 18.45 10.93
C GLY A 292 -7.16 16.97 10.73
N LEU A 293 -6.32 16.68 9.73
CA LEU A 293 -5.76 15.34 9.54
C LEU A 293 -4.42 15.23 10.25
N GLU A 294 -4.00 14.00 10.51
CA GLU A 294 -2.69 13.71 11.08
C GLU A 294 -1.98 12.57 10.36
N PRO A 295 -0.63 12.52 10.42
CA PRO A 295 0.15 11.45 9.84
C PRO A 295 -0.29 10.07 10.38
N ALA A 296 -0.51 9.14 9.46
CA ALA A 296 -0.85 7.76 9.73
C ALA A 296 0.29 6.85 9.25
N LEU A 297 1.45 6.92 9.92
CA LEU A 297 2.68 6.25 9.50
C LEU A 297 2.62 4.71 9.58
N ALA A 298 1.63 4.15 10.27
CA ALA A 298 1.43 2.71 10.39
C ALA A 298 0.78 2.10 9.13
N THR A 299 0.82 0.77 9.00
CA THR A 299 0.09 0.08 7.93
C THR A 299 -1.41 0.10 8.17
N LYS A 300 -2.21 -0.03 7.10
CA LYS A 300 -3.66 -0.17 7.24
C LYS A 300 -4.03 -1.35 8.13
N ALA A 301 -3.30 -2.45 8.00
CA ALA A 301 -3.43 -3.63 8.85
C ALA A 301 -3.22 -3.30 10.33
N TRP A 302 -2.14 -2.58 10.66
CA TRP A 302 -1.87 -2.17 12.03
C TRP A 302 -3.00 -1.29 12.58
N TRP A 303 -3.48 -0.32 11.80
CA TRP A 303 -4.62 0.51 12.21
C TRP A 303 -5.91 -0.28 12.39
N GLY A 304 -6.15 -1.29 11.55
CA GLY A 304 -7.27 -2.21 11.73
C GLY A 304 -7.19 -2.96 13.06
N ALA A 305 -6.02 -3.52 13.38
CA ALA A 305 -5.76 -4.18 14.66
C ALA A 305 -5.91 -3.23 15.87
N ALA A 306 -5.43 -1.99 15.74
CA ALA A 306 -5.60 -0.95 16.76
C ALA A 306 -7.08 -0.62 16.99
N ALA A 307 -7.86 -0.44 15.91
CA ALA A 307 -9.27 -0.11 15.99
C ALA A 307 -10.11 -1.25 16.59
N LEU A 308 -9.65 -2.50 16.46
CA LEU A 308 -10.23 -3.67 17.13
C LEU A 308 -9.84 -3.79 18.61
N GLY A 309 -8.86 -3.01 19.09
CA GLY A 309 -8.32 -3.12 20.45
C GLY A 309 -7.47 -4.38 20.67
N GLU A 310 -6.88 -4.93 19.61
CA GLU A 310 -6.15 -6.21 19.66
C GLU A 310 -4.61 -6.05 19.59
N LEU A 311 -4.11 -4.81 19.68
CA LEU A 311 -2.68 -4.51 19.83
C LEU A 311 -2.29 -4.38 21.32
N PRO A 312 -1.06 -4.78 21.71
CA PRO A 312 -0.64 -4.76 23.10
C PRO A 312 -0.42 -3.32 23.60
N GLY A 313 -0.97 -2.99 24.76
CA GLY A 313 -0.71 -1.74 25.48
C GLY A 313 -1.50 -0.52 25.02
N GLN A 314 -2.66 -0.72 24.39
CA GLN A 314 -3.67 0.33 24.18
C GLN A 314 -4.70 0.37 25.30
#